data_AF-A0A929YCS4-F1
#
_entry.id   AF-A0A929YCS4-F1
#
_cell.length_a   1.000
_cell.length_b   1.000
_cell.length_c   1.000
_cell.angle_alpha   90.00
_cell.angle_beta   90.00
_cell.angle_gamma   90.00
#
_symmetry.space_group_name_H-M   'P 1'
#
loop_
_entity.id
_entity.type
_entity.pdbx_description
1 polymer ?
#
loop_
_entity_poly.entity_id
_entity_poly.type
_entity_poly.pdbx_seq_one_letter_code
_entity_poly.pdbx_strand_id
1 'polypeptide(L)'
;TISQSKEGNNSDQLMVDKEGRLYRYDTSDASTETLSRLNMETWKEEGEPLKLTKEMPELSYAALVPGTGTDYDFVTMGSGNETDLYGWNFGDKTAHKICDFVSSNLMTQTVDSLISLGDGKFLIRYESTEQSASSGENGEGDPSVISLLTKVDPKDVKDKKELIMAYNDWMSANLRAAVINFNKKSDQYRIRLKSYTTEYNENTGVGSSPLNNDIISGNTPDLVVMDANMPKESYYAKGIFEPLDSRFEKDGFLDKTKYYTNVFDAYRSRGKIYEVIPFFSINTLAVKKKYADKMKPWTIQTMQQMADGMHVSYDKLFGFSVPRDSLFQMLLMFNADRFIDWEKQKADFQNEDFYQLLEVSKKFPKDTKNDDYDPDQENWYYQDKSLLYPLYLAAADSYQYARYGAFREPIAIVGYPSADGKGASSISEQISLAMSATTTSKDACWDFLSSLLKDDFQKQSGYTLPVLRSELDKGLEKAMKPNKEDQDAKGGDVMYSNGGSHGVDTTGMKPLTQEDVDQIKGLIESVHQKEGIDPAVMDILLTETSAYFAGQKSAQDVAKVIQSKVQTYMEENS
;
A
#
# COMPACT_ATOMS: atom_id res chain seq x y z
N THR A 1 -56.68 0.11 -2.98
CA THR A 1 -56.83 -0.32 -1.58
C THR A 1 -55.46 -0.31 -0.95
N ILE A 2 -55.30 0.25 0.25
CA ILE A 2 -54.02 0.27 0.99
C ILE A 2 -54.17 -0.75 2.13
N SER A 3 -53.29 -1.76 2.19
CA SER A 3 -53.19 -2.68 3.33
C SER A 3 -52.00 -2.30 4.19
N GLN A 4 -52.12 -2.44 5.51
CA GLN A 4 -51.09 -2.04 6.49
C GLN A 4 -50.83 -3.19 7.47
N SER A 5 -49.56 -3.44 7.80
CA SER A 5 -49.18 -4.33 8.91
C SER A 5 -49.49 -3.65 10.26
N LYS A 6 -49.63 -4.44 11.33
CA LYS A 6 -49.92 -3.93 12.69
C LYS A 6 -48.68 -3.82 13.59
N GLU A 7 -47.55 -4.37 13.15
CA GLU A 7 -46.29 -4.47 13.89
C GLU A 7 -45.11 -4.34 12.90
N GLY A 8 -43.98 -3.82 13.37
CA GLY A 8 -42.72 -3.66 12.63
C GLY A 8 -41.65 -3.02 13.51
N ASN A 9 -40.38 -3.42 13.33
CA ASN A 9 -39.25 -2.80 14.01
C ASN A 9 -38.59 -1.75 13.09
N ASN A 10 -37.96 -0.72 13.67
CA ASN A 10 -37.31 0.34 12.90
C ASN A 10 -36.11 -0.15 12.07
N SER A 11 -35.61 -1.36 12.33
CA SER A 11 -34.51 -2.01 11.63
C SER A 11 -34.94 -2.99 10.54
N ASP A 12 -36.24 -3.24 10.35
CA ASP A 12 -36.71 -4.23 9.37
C ASP A 12 -36.56 -3.68 7.94
N GLN A 13 -35.86 -4.41 7.08
CA GLN A 13 -35.84 -4.17 5.63
C GLN A 13 -36.80 -5.12 4.92
N LEU A 14 -37.47 -4.65 3.87
CA LEU A 14 -38.33 -5.47 3.03
C LEU A 14 -37.65 -5.73 1.70
N MET A 15 -37.68 -6.98 1.26
CA MET A 15 -37.10 -7.39 -0.02
C MET A 15 -38.01 -8.37 -0.75
N VAL A 16 -37.81 -8.46 -2.06
CA VAL A 16 -38.51 -9.39 -2.94
C VAL A 16 -37.49 -10.25 -3.66
N ASP A 17 -37.80 -11.53 -3.83
CA ASP A 17 -36.95 -12.43 -4.62
C ASP A 17 -37.32 -12.39 -6.11
N LYS A 18 -36.64 -13.22 -6.92
CA LYS A 18 -36.85 -13.30 -8.36
C LYS A 18 -38.30 -13.62 -8.78
N GLU A 19 -39.08 -14.31 -7.93
CA GLU A 19 -40.50 -14.62 -8.15
C GLU A 19 -41.46 -13.56 -7.61
N GLY A 20 -40.95 -12.50 -6.97
CA GLY A 20 -41.76 -11.45 -6.34
C GLY A 20 -42.38 -11.87 -5.00
N ARG A 21 -41.82 -12.88 -4.34
CA ARG A 21 -42.23 -13.25 -2.97
C ARG A 21 -41.60 -12.28 -1.98
N LEU A 22 -42.38 -11.79 -1.02
CA LEU A 22 -41.96 -10.79 -0.05
C LEU A 22 -41.22 -11.44 1.13
N TYR A 23 -40.13 -10.82 1.56
CA TYR A 23 -39.36 -11.22 2.73
C TYR A 23 -39.08 -10.02 3.64
N ARG A 24 -39.03 -10.29 4.94
CA ARG A 24 -38.55 -9.41 5.99
C ARG A 24 -37.11 -9.80 6.31
N TYR A 25 -36.22 -8.83 6.25
CA TYR A 25 -34.83 -8.96 6.65
C TYR A 25 -34.62 -8.22 7.97
N ASP A 26 -34.33 -8.98 9.03
CA ASP A 26 -34.10 -8.46 10.38
C ASP A 26 -32.60 -8.25 10.59
N THR A 27 -32.19 -6.98 10.71
CA THR A 27 -30.80 -6.56 10.93
C THR A 27 -30.55 -6.03 12.34
N SER A 28 -31.41 -6.36 13.30
CA SER A 28 -31.31 -5.81 14.66
C SER A 28 -30.07 -6.29 15.43
N ASP A 29 -29.49 -7.43 15.06
CA ASP A 29 -28.25 -7.97 15.60
C ASP A 29 -27.49 -8.73 14.48
N ALA A 30 -26.27 -8.28 14.18
CA ALA A 30 -25.39 -8.84 13.15
C ALA A 30 -25.00 -10.32 13.38
N SER A 31 -25.22 -10.86 14.57
CA SER A 31 -25.01 -12.27 14.91
C SER A 31 -26.26 -13.14 14.74
N THR A 32 -27.42 -12.52 14.49
CA THR A 32 -28.71 -13.20 14.34
C THR A 32 -29.53 -12.69 13.16
N GLU A 33 -28.87 -12.22 12.09
CA GLU A 33 -29.55 -11.76 10.88
C GLU A 33 -30.42 -12.88 10.30
N THR A 34 -31.69 -12.56 10.04
CA THR A 34 -32.65 -13.53 9.51
C THR A 34 -33.45 -12.98 8.35
N LEU A 35 -33.74 -13.86 7.40
CA LEU A 35 -34.64 -13.61 6.28
C LEU A 35 -35.90 -14.46 6.43
N SER A 36 -37.02 -13.80 6.71
CA SER A 36 -38.32 -14.44 6.93
C SER A 36 -39.28 -14.15 5.78
N ARG A 37 -39.89 -15.18 5.20
CA ARG A 37 -40.90 -15.00 4.16
C ARG A 37 -42.17 -14.38 4.75
N LEU A 38 -42.76 -13.39 4.09
CA LEU A 38 -44.01 -12.75 4.49
C LEU A 38 -45.15 -13.11 3.55
N ASN A 39 -46.28 -13.48 4.14
CA ASN A 39 -47.54 -13.58 3.42
C ASN A 39 -48.11 -12.18 3.14
N MET A 40 -48.29 -11.81 1.88
CA MET A 40 -48.75 -10.47 1.49
C MET A 40 -50.24 -10.19 1.80
N GLU A 41 -51.04 -11.21 2.09
CA GLU A 41 -52.45 -11.04 2.47
C GLU A 41 -52.61 -10.83 3.98
N THR A 42 -51.85 -11.58 4.78
CA THR A 42 -51.96 -11.61 6.24
C THR A 42 -50.88 -10.81 6.97
N TRP A 43 -49.80 -10.44 6.28
CA TRP A 43 -48.60 -9.78 6.82
C TRP A 43 -47.91 -10.54 7.95
N LYS A 44 -48.04 -11.88 7.93
CA LYS A 44 -47.39 -12.80 8.89
C LYS A 44 -46.26 -13.55 8.23
N GLU A 45 -45.28 -13.92 9.05
CA GLU A 45 -44.18 -14.79 8.61
C GLU A 45 -44.68 -16.20 8.27
N GLU A 46 -44.15 -16.75 7.19
CA GLU A 46 -44.41 -18.11 6.72
C GLU A 46 -43.13 -18.93 6.76
N GLY A 47 -43.20 -20.09 7.42
CA GLY A 47 -42.06 -21.01 7.52
C GLY A 47 -41.02 -20.59 8.55
N GLU A 48 -39.91 -21.33 8.59
CA GLU A 48 -38.80 -21.05 9.48
C GLU A 48 -37.92 -19.92 8.91
N PRO A 49 -37.54 -18.91 9.72
CA PRO A 49 -36.61 -17.87 9.32
C PRO A 49 -35.28 -18.46 8.86
N LEU A 50 -34.78 -18.00 7.71
CA LEU A 50 -33.45 -18.37 7.26
C LEU A 50 -32.41 -17.54 8.02
N LYS A 51 -31.54 -18.19 8.78
CA LYS A 51 -30.37 -17.53 9.36
C LYS A 51 -29.35 -17.27 8.27
N LEU A 52 -29.00 -16.00 8.08
CA LEU A 52 -27.89 -15.60 7.24
C LEU A 52 -26.64 -15.68 8.12
N THR A 53 -25.70 -16.55 7.76
CA THR A 53 -24.44 -16.70 8.50
C THR A 53 -23.40 -15.73 7.95
N LYS A 54 -22.41 -15.35 8.78
CA LYS A 54 -21.17 -14.68 8.34
C LYS A 54 -20.40 -15.44 7.25
N GLU A 55 -20.76 -16.68 6.92
CA GLU A 55 -20.13 -17.50 5.87
C GLU A 55 -20.58 -17.13 4.44
N MET A 56 -21.54 -16.22 4.31
CA MET A 56 -21.74 -15.47 3.07
C MET A 56 -20.62 -14.41 2.99
N PRO A 57 -19.73 -14.46 1.99
CA PRO A 57 -18.55 -13.60 1.94
C PRO A 57 -18.98 -12.14 1.94
N GLU A 58 -18.74 -11.43 3.05
CA GLU A 58 -18.87 -9.98 3.24
C GLU A 58 -19.72 -9.30 2.15
N LEU A 59 -21.01 -9.60 2.05
CA LEU A 59 -21.89 -8.97 1.06
C LEU A 59 -22.46 -7.70 1.68
N SER A 60 -22.66 -6.66 0.88
CA SER A 60 -23.44 -5.51 1.32
C SER A 60 -24.91 -5.90 1.33
N TYR A 61 -25.40 -6.46 2.44
CA TYR A 61 -26.80 -6.88 2.58
C TYR A 61 -27.79 -5.74 2.38
N ALA A 62 -27.34 -4.49 2.55
CA ALA A 62 -28.09 -3.28 2.24
C ALA A 62 -28.36 -3.08 0.73
N ALA A 63 -27.76 -3.91 -0.15
CA ALA A 63 -27.91 -3.86 -1.61
C ALA A 63 -28.59 -5.10 -2.22
N LEU A 64 -29.24 -5.95 -1.41
CA LEU A 64 -29.99 -7.12 -1.91
C LEU A 64 -31.17 -6.70 -2.79
N VAL A 65 -31.12 -7.05 -4.08
CA VAL A 65 -32.18 -6.81 -5.06
C VAL A 65 -32.72 -8.14 -5.63
N PRO A 66 -33.95 -8.16 -6.17
CA PRO A 66 -34.48 -9.35 -6.84
C PRO A 66 -33.58 -9.79 -7.98
N GLY A 67 -33.26 -11.09 -8.05
CA GLY A 67 -32.58 -11.68 -9.20
C GLY A 67 -33.50 -11.94 -10.41
N THR A 68 -34.58 -11.17 -10.56
CA THR A 68 -35.56 -11.33 -11.65
C THR A 68 -34.90 -11.32 -13.03
N GLY A 69 -35.10 -12.40 -13.79
CA GLY A 69 -34.47 -12.59 -15.09
C GLY A 69 -33.02 -13.12 -15.03
N THR A 70 -32.58 -13.57 -13.86
CA THR A 70 -31.33 -14.33 -13.65
C THR A 70 -31.61 -15.72 -13.10
N ASP A 71 -30.56 -16.52 -12.94
CA ASP A 71 -30.64 -17.85 -12.32
C ASP A 71 -30.64 -17.79 -10.78
N TYR A 72 -30.63 -16.59 -10.19
CA TYR A 72 -30.45 -16.35 -8.74
C TYR A 72 -31.69 -15.75 -8.11
N ASP A 73 -32.03 -16.17 -6.88
CA ASP A 73 -33.15 -15.60 -6.10
C ASP A 73 -32.91 -14.13 -5.78
N PHE A 74 -31.67 -13.83 -5.39
CA PHE A 74 -31.21 -12.47 -5.10
C PHE A 74 -29.90 -12.15 -5.81
N VAL A 75 -29.70 -10.86 -6.05
CA VAL A 75 -28.44 -10.29 -6.52
C VAL A 75 -28.01 -9.21 -5.55
N THR A 76 -26.71 -9.11 -5.29
CA THR A 76 -26.15 -8.11 -4.38
C THR A 76 -24.73 -7.71 -4.80
N MET A 77 -24.22 -6.68 -4.15
CA MET A 77 -22.84 -6.24 -4.25
C MET A 77 -21.99 -6.97 -3.21
N GLY A 78 -20.76 -7.34 -3.57
CA GLY A 78 -19.77 -7.65 -2.54
C GLY A 78 -19.44 -6.39 -1.71
N SER A 79 -18.82 -6.59 -0.55
CA SER A 79 -18.37 -5.50 0.32
C SER A 79 -16.85 -5.52 0.50
N GLY A 80 -16.33 -4.55 1.25
CA GLY A 80 -14.89 -4.35 1.37
C GLY A 80 -14.25 -4.07 0.01
N ASN A 81 -13.21 -4.86 -0.33
CA ASN A 81 -12.45 -4.71 -1.57
C ASN A 81 -13.08 -5.43 -2.78
N GLU A 82 -14.19 -6.15 -2.60
CA GLU A 82 -14.89 -6.89 -3.65
C GLU A 82 -16.16 -6.15 -4.09
N THR A 83 -16.03 -5.12 -4.91
CA THR A 83 -17.19 -4.36 -5.42
C THR A 83 -17.90 -5.02 -6.60
N ASP A 84 -17.71 -6.31 -6.82
CA ASP A 84 -18.31 -7.05 -7.94
C ASP A 84 -19.78 -7.41 -7.68
N LEU A 85 -20.48 -7.86 -8.72
CA LEU A 85 -21.88 -8.30 -8.62
C LEU A 85 -21.95 -9.80 -8.36
N TYR A 86 -22.75 -10.20 -7.37
CA TYR A 86 -22.93 -11.59 -6.95
C TYR A 86 -24.40 -12.00 -6.96
N GLY A 87 -24.67 -13.25 -7.34
CA GLY A 87 -25.97 -13.89 -7.26
C GLY A 87 -26.01 -14.96 -6.18
N TRP A 88 -27.13 -15.13 -5.51
CA TRP A 88 -27.32 -16.13 -4.45
C TRP A 88 -28.70 -16.76 -4.51
N ASN A 89 -28.78 -18.08 -4.31
CA ASN A 89 -30.03 -18.82 -4.16
C ASN A 89 -30.23 -19.36 -2.73
N PHE A 90 -31.48 -19.61 -2.37
CA PHE A 90 -31.80 -20.29 -1.11
C PHE A 90 -31.07 -21.63 -0.97
N GLY A 91 -30.34 -21.78 0.13
CA GLY A 91 -29.58 -23.00 0.43
C GLY A 91 -28.13 -22.99 -0.07
N ASP A 92 -27.73 -22.00 -0.88
CA ASP A 92 -26.33 -21.81 -1.24
C ASP A 92 -25.54 -21.38 0.00
N LYS A 93 -24.37 -22.01 0.21
CA LYS A 93 -23.45 -21.64 1.28
C LYS A 93 -22.66 -20.36 0.98
N THR A 94 -22.49 -20.04 -0.29
CA THR A 94 -21.69 -18.91 -0.77
C THR A 94 -22.38 -18.25 -1.95
N ALA A 95 -22.29 -16.93 -2.08
CA ALA A 95 -22.75 -16.25 -3.29
C ALA A 95 -21.81 -16.51 -4.47
N HIS A 96 -22.34 -16.40 -5.69
CA HIS A 96 -21.63 -16.68 -6.93
C HIS A 96 -21.37 -15.39 -7.69
N LYS A 97 -20.13 -15.11 -8.09
CA LYS A 97 -19.80 -13.91 -8.88
C LYS A 97 -20.49 -14.00 -10.25
N ILE A 98 -21.31 -13.00 -10.58
CA ILE A 98 -22.04 -12.91 -11.85
C ILE A 98 -21.50 -11.80 -12.77
N CYS A 99 -20.81 -10.80 -12.22
CA CYS A 99 -20.12 -9.76 -13.00
C CYS A 99 -18.85 -9.32 -12.29
N ASP A 100 -17.70 -9.50 -12.94
CA ASP A 100 -16.42 -8.92 -12.52
C ASP A 100 -16.28 -7.55 -13.21
N PHE A 101 -16.25 -6.48 -12.43
CA PHE A 101 -16.29 -5.12 -12.94
C PHE A 101 -15.03 -4.74 -13.70
N VAL A 102 -13.86 -5.16 -13.22
CA VAL A 102 -12.59 -4.90 -13.90
C VAL A 102 -12.56 -5.62 -15.26
N SER A 103 -13.02 -6.87 -15.30
CA SER A 103 -13.16 -7.66 -16.53
C SER A 103 -14.23 -7.10 -17.46
N SER A 104 -15.22 -6.39 -16.91
CA SER A 104 -16.28 -5.69 -17.65
C SER A 104 -15.94 -4.24 -17.98
N ASN A 105 -14.70 -3.82 -17.73
CA ASN A 105 -14.18 -2.48 -18.02
C ASN A 105 -14.84 -1.33 -17.22
N LEU A 106 -15.39 -1.65 -16.04
CA LEU A 106 -15.95 -0.69 -15.10
C LEU A 106 -14.90 -0.32 -14.05
N MET A 107 -14.72 0.98 -13.83
CA MET A 107 -13.74 1.53 -12.89
C MET A 107 -14.44 2.12 -11.68
N THR A 108 -14.45 1.38 -10.58
CA THR A 108 -15.03 1.80 -9.31
C THR A 108 -14.41 1.06 -8.13
N GLN A 109 -14.34 1.73 -6.98
CA GLN A 109 -14.06 1.13 -5.66
C GLN A 109 -15.26 1.13 -4.74
N THR A 110 -16.37 1.76 -5.13
CA THR A 110 -17.58 1.92 -4.32
C THR A 110 -18.81 1.89 -5.22
N VAL A 111 -19.81 1.08 -4.87
CA VAL A 111 -21.13 1.13 -5.51
C VAL A 111 -22.13 1.59 -4.47
N ASP A 112 -22.72 2.75 -4.72
CA ASP A 112 -23.68 3.39 -3.81
C ASP A 112 -25.07 2.78 -3.93
N SER A 113 -25.42 2.25 -5.10
CA SER A 113 -26.77 1.75 -5.37
C SER A 113 -26.79 0.68 -6.44
N LEU A 114 -27.60 -0.34 -6.21
CA LEU A 114 -27.92 -1.41 -7.15
C LEU A 114 -29.45 -1.49 -7.29
N ILE A 115 -29.93 -1.55 -8.53
CA ILE A 115 -31.37 -1.67 -8.84
C ILE A 115 -31.56 -2.78 -9.88
N SER A 116 -32.41 -3.75 -9.60
CA SER A 116 -32.87 -4.73 -10.58
C SER A 116 -33.99 -4.16 -11.44
N LEU A 117 -33.83 -4.18 -12.76
CA LEU A 117 -34.85 -3.74 -13.71
C LEU A 117 -35.71 -4.89 -14.27
N GLY A 118 -35.41 -6.14 -13.87
CA GLY A 118 -35.93 -7.34 -14.52
C GLY A 118 -35.15 -7.72 -15.80
N ASP A 119 -35.49 -8.87 -16.38
CA ASP A 119 -34.82 -9.45 -17.56
C ASP A 119 -33.28 -9.55 -17.44
N GLY A 120 -32.77 -9.72 -16.21
CA GLY A 120 -31.34 -9.82 -15.95
C GLY A 120 -30.56 -8.52 -16.18
N LYS A 121 -31.23 -7.36 -16.14
CA LYS A 121 -30.62 -6.03 -16.25
C LYS A 121 -30.55 -5.34 -14.88
N PHE A 122 -29.43 -4.66 -14.65
CA PHE A 122 -29.19 -3.94 -13.40
C PHE A 122 -28.74 -2.52 -13.67
N LEU A 123 -29.23 -1.55 -12.91
CA LEU A 123 -28.64 -0.21 -12.83
C LEU A 123 -27.75 -0.14 -11.61
N ILE A 124 -26.54 0.37 -11.80
CA ILE A 124 -25.62 0.69 -10.71
C ILE A 124 -25.32 2.18 -10.71
N ARG A 125 -25.20 2.76 -9.52
CA ARG A 125 -24.62 4.08 -9.30
C ARG A 125 -23.33 3.89 -8.51
N TYR A 126 -22.25 4.50 -8.99
CA TYR A 126 -20.93 4.40 -8.37
C TYR A 126 -20.13 5.68 -8.54
N GLU A 127 -19.11 5.85 -7.72
CA GLU A 127 -18.10 6.90 -7.91
C GLU A 127 -17.06 6.38 -8.91
N SER A 128 -16.92 7.07 -10.05
CA SER A 128 -15.96 6.67 -11.05
C SER A 128 -14.59 7.20 -10.70
N THR A 129 -13.67 6.29 -10.36
CA THR A 129 -12.27 6.64 -10.09
C THR A 129 -11.47 6.88 -11.37
N GLU A 130 -12.11 7.07 -12.53
CA GLU A 130 -11.41 7.40 -13.79
C GLU A 130 -10.74 8.78 -13.70
N GLN A 131 -11.35 9.71 -12.96
CA GLN A 131 -10.86 11.08 -12.83
C GLN A 131 -9.79 11.20 -11.74
N SER A 132 -10.02 10.67 -10.52
CA SER A 132 -9.02 10.66 -9.44
C SER A 132 -7.76 9.86 -9.77
N ALA A 133 -7.85 8.76 -10.52
CA ALA A 133 -6.68 8.08 -11.07
C ALA A 133 -5.88 8.98 -12.04
N SER A 134 -6.54 9.90 -12.75
CA SER A 134 -5.90 10.73 -13.79
C SER A 134 -5.33 12.05 -13.29
N SER A 135 -5.87 12.63 -12.21
CA SER A 135 -5.53 13.99 -11.76
C SER A 135 -4.54 14.01 -10.59
N GLY A 136 -4.47 12.97 -9.76
CA GLY A 136 -3.72 13.01 -8.51
C GLY A 136 -4.17 14.12 -7.54
N GLU A 137 -5.31 14.76 -7.84
CA GLU A 137 -5.89 15.87 -7.10
C GLU A 137 -7.24 15.40 -6.53
N ASN A 138 -7.35 15.34 -5.21
CA ASN A 138 -8.59 15.01 -4.49
C ASN A 138 -9.58 16.19 -4.39
N GLY A 139 -9.46 17.21 -5.25
CA GLY A 139 -10.21 18.47 -5.14
C GLY A 139 -11.59 18.47 -5.82
N GLU A 140 -11.76 17.69 -6.89
CA GLU A 140 -13.08 17.42 -7.49
C GLU A 140 -13.46 15.99 -7.12
N GLY A 141 -14.51 15.81 -6.30
CA GLY A 141 -15.00 14.48 -5.95
C GLY A 141 -15.28 13.65 -7.20
N ASP A 142 -14.96 12.36 -7.14
CA ASP A 142 -15.11 11.46 -8.30
C ASP A 142 -16.53 11.56 -8.87
N PRO A 143 -16.68 11.69 -10.21
CA PRO A 143 -17.98 11.87 -10.80
C PRO A 143 -18.84 10.64 -10.52
N SER A 144 -20.04 10.87 -10.01
CA SER A 144 -21.02 9.82 -9.82
C SER A 144 -21.54 9.38 -11.20
N VAL A 145 -21.32 8.12 -11.55
CA VAL A 145 -21.74 7.51 -12.82
C VAL A 145 -22.88 6.55 -12.57
N ILE A 146 -23.85 6.53 -13.48
CA ILE A 146 -24.93 5.54 -13.53
C ILE A 146 -24.72 4.67 -14.76
N SER A 147 -24.58 3.36 -14.57
CA SER A 147 -24.36 2.40 -15.65
C SER A 147 -25.45 1.33 -15.67
N LEU A 148 -25.88 0.96 -16.88
CA LEU A 148 -26.77 -0.17 -17.13
C LEU A 148 -25.94 -1.42 -17.42
N LEU A 149 -26.02 -2.41 -16.54
CA LEU A 149 -25.45 -3.74 -16.74
C LEU A 149 -26.44 -4.60 -17.53
N THR A 150 -25.98 -5.15 -18.65
CA THR A 150 -26.75 -6.08 -19.48
C THR A 150 -25.94 -7.34 -19.68
N LYS A 151 -26.54 -8.51 -19.41
CA LYS A 151 -25.90 -9.82 -19.64
C LYS A 151 -25.66 -10.00 -21.15
N VAL A 152 -24.40 -10.23 -21.51
CA VAL A 152 -24.00 -10.62 -22.87
C VAL A 152 -23.82 -12.13 -22.88
N ASP A 153 -24.35 -12.82 -23.89
CA ASP A 153 -24.12 -14.25 -24.05
C ASP A 153 -22.62 -14.50 -24.24
N PRO A 154 -21.99 -15.41 -23.47
CA PRO A 154 -20.56 -15.69 -23.60
C PRO A 154 -20.10 -15.98 -25.03
N LYS A 155 -20.97 -16.51 -25.90
CA LYS A 155 -20.65 -16.78 -27.31
C LYS A 155 -20.45 -15.51 -28.15
N ASP A 156 -21.05 -14.39 -27.72
CA ASP A 156 -21.01 -13.09 -28.39
C ASP A 156 -19.85 -12.22 -27.86
N VAL A 157 -19.17 -12.68 -26.80
CA VAL A 157 -17.96 -12.05 -26.27
C VAL A 157 -16.75 -12.56 -27.04
N LYS A 158 -15.96 -11.64 -27.58
CA LYS A 158 -14.70 -11.97 -28.24
C LYS A 158 -13.77 -12.70 -27.27
N ASP A 159 -13.32 -13.88 -27.67
CA ASP A 159 -12.37 -14.65 -26.86
C ASP A 159 -11.03 -13.92 -26.79
N LYS A 160 -10.58 -13.62 -25.57
CA LYS A 160 -9.31 -12.96 -25.28
C LYS A 160 -8.50 -13.89 -24.40
N LYS A 161 -7.21 -14.04 -24.70
CA LYS A 161 -6.30 -14.78 -23.83
C LYS A 161 -6.20 -14.08 -22.48
N GLU A 162 -6.49 -14.82 -21.41
CA GLU A 162 -6.44 -14.29 -20.06
C GLU A 162 -5.00 -14.30 -19.53
N LEU A 163 -4.61 -13.18 -18.90
CA LEU A 163 -3.39 -13.02 -18.11
C LEU A 163 -3.81 -12.86 -16.65
N ILE A 164 -3.22 -13.62 -15.74
CA ILE A 164 -3.53 -13.51 -14.30
C ILE A 164 -2.56 -12.52 -13.66
N MET A 165 -3.10 -11.46 -13.06
CA MET A 165 -2.36 -10.58 -12.17
C MET A 165 -2.77 -10.83 -10.72
N ALA A 166 -1.83 -11.25 -9.90
CA ALA A 166 -2.05 -11.51 -8.48
C ALA A 166 -1.56 -10.37 -7.59
N TYR A 167 -2.26 -10.15 -6.48
CA TYR A 167 -1.89 -9.22 -5.41
C TYR A 167 -2.36 -9.76 -4.05
N ASN A 168 -1.70 -9.39 -2.96
CA ASN A 168 -2.08 -9.78 -1.60
C ASN A 168 -3.23 -8.91 -1.08
N ASP A 169 -2.93 -7.81 -0.37
CA ASP A 169 -3.94 -7.11 0.43
C ASP A 169 -4.55 -5.91 -0.29
N TRP A 170 -3.73 -5.13 -0.97
CA TRP A 170 -4.16 -3.88 -1.58
C TRP A 170 -3.55 -3.69 -2.97
N MET A 171 -4.32 -3.02 -3.82
CA MET A 171 -3.85 -2.58 -5.13
C MET A 171 -4.37 -1.17 -5.38
N SER A 172 -3.45 -0.30 -5.78
CA SER A 172 -3.70 1.12 -5.98
C SER A 172 -4.75 1.40 -7.07
N ALA A 173 -5.46 2.52 -6.92
CA ALA A 173 -6.49 2.96 -7.87
C ALA A 173 -5.93 3.16 -9.28
N ASN A 174 -4.75 3.79 -9.38
CA ASN A 174 -4.06 4.01 -10.66
C ASN A 174 -3.64 2.69 -11.33
N LEU A 175 -3.19 1.67 -10.59
CA LEU A 175 -2.85 0.36 -11.17
C LEU A 175 -4.10 -0.38 -11.67
N ARG A 176 -5.21 -0.34 -10.91
CA ARG A 176 -6.53 -0.83 -11.37
C ARG A 176 -6.96 -0.12 -12.66
N ALA A 177 -6.78 1.20 -12.72
CA ALA A 177 -7.10 1.99 -13.90
C ALA A 177 -6.26 1.58 -15.12
N ALA A 178 -4.97 1.32 -14.94
CA ALA A 178 -4.09 0.83 -15.99
C ALA A 178 -4.55 -0.54 -16.52
N VAL A 179 -4.95 -1.46 -15.65
CA VAL A 179 -5.48 -2.79 -16.04
C VAL A 179 -6.75 -2.64 -16.89
N ILE A 180 -7.69 -1.81 -16.46
CA ILE A 180 -8.93 -1.55 -17.23
C ILE A 180 -8.62 -0.93 -18.59
N ASN A 181 -7.71 0.05 -18.63
CA ASN A 181 -7.31 0.69 -19.88
C ASN A 181 -6.62 -0.28 -20.85
N PHE A 182 -5.80 -1.19 -20.33
CA PHE A 182 -5.21 -2.27 -21.12
C PHE A 182 -6.30 -3.20 -21.68
N ASN A 183 -7.25 -3.62 -20.84
CA ASN A 183 -8.35 -4.50 -21.24
C ASN A 183 -9.29 -3.88 -22.29
N LYS A 184 -9.55 -2.57 -22.20
CA LYS A 184 -10.33 -1.79 -23.18
C LYS A 184 -9.60 -1.70 -24.53
N LYS A 185 -8.28 -1.47 -24.52
CA LYS A 185 -7.47 -1.29 -25.75
C LYS A 185 -7.06 -2.59 -26.41
N SER A 186 -6.91 -3.67 -25.64
CA SER A 186 -6.41 -4.94 -26.15
C SER A 186 -7.53 -5.77 -26.76
N ASP A 187 -7.33 -6.15 -28.02
CA ASP A 187 -8.24 -7.02 -28.76
C ASP A 187 -7.94 -8.52 -28.59
N GLN A 188 -6.79 -8.86 -28.00
CA GLN A 188 -6.27 -10.22 -27.93
C GLN A 188 -6.11 -10.71 -26.50
N TYR A 189 -5.87 -9.81 -25.54
CA TYR A 189 -5.56 -10.15 -24.16
C TYR A 189 -6.48 -9.44 -23.19
N ARG A 190 -6.72 -10.06 -22.05
CA ARG A 190 -7.32 -9.42 -20.88
C ARG A 190 -6.54 -9.80 -19.64
N ILE A 191 -6.30 -8.84 -18.76
CA ILE A 191 -5.75 -9.07 -17.43
C ILE A 191 -6.93 -9.29 -16.48
N ARG A 192 -6.95 -10.44 -15.82
CA ARG A 192 -7.86 -10.74 -14.71
C ARG A 192 -7.10 -10.61 -13.40
N LEU A 193 -7.70 -9.90 -12.46
CA LEU A 193 -7.16 -9.71 -11.13
C LEU A 193 -7.48 -10.90 -10.23
N LYS A 194 -6.51 -11.33 -9.41
CA LYS A 194 -6.69 -12.37 -8.39
C LYS A 194 -6.17 -11.86 -7.06
N SER A 195 -7.10 -11.57 -6.14
CA SER A 195 -6.78 -11.19 -4.75
C SER A 195 -6.35 -12.42 -3.95
N TYR A 196 -5.36 -12.26 -3.10
CA TYR A 196 -4.91 -13.24 -2.11
C TYR A 196 -5.01 -12.72 -0.68
N THR A 197 -5.80 -11.66 -0.48
CA THR A 197 -6.09 -11.07 0.82
C THR A 197 -6.62 -12.16 1.75
N THR A 198 -5.94 -12.35 2.88
CA THR A 198 -6.42 -13.20 3.97
C THR A 198 -6.85 -12.32 5.13
N GLU A 199 -7.88 -12.71 5.90
CA GLU A 199 -8.20 -12.02 7.15
C GLU A 199 -6.92 -11.88 8.00
N TYR A 200 -6.62 -10.65 8.41
CA TYR A 200 -5.46 -10.35 9.25
C TYR A 200 -5.53 -11.17 10.54
N ASN A 201 -4.60 -12.10 10.74
CA ASN A 201 -4.52 -12.93 11.94
C ASN A 201 -3.35 -12.47 12.82
N GLU A 202 -3.68 -11.78 13.90
CA GLU A 202 -2.75 -11.27 14.92
C GLU A 202 -1.86 -12.37 15.55
N ASN A 203 -2.27 -13.64 15.52
CA ASN A 203 -1.60 -14.73 16.23
C ASN A 203 -0.58 -15.51 15.39
N THR A 204 -0.55 -15.38 14.06
CA THR A 204 0.34 -16.19 13.21
C THR A 204 1.62 -15.49 12.78
N GLY A 205 1.75 -14.17 13.01
CA GLY A 205 2.78 -13.39 12.32
C GLY A 205 2.62 -13.50 10.80
N VAL A 206 3.67 -13.20 10.04
CA VAL A 206 3.73 -13.34 8.57
C VAL A 206 3.66 -14.83 8.19
N GLY A 207 2.48 -15.44 8.34
CA GLY A 207 2.18 -16.73 7.77
C GLY A 207 2.33 -16.63 6.25
N SER A 208 2.89 -17.68 5.63
CA SER A 208 3.03 -17.75 4.17
C SER A 208 1.71 -17.36 3.49
N SER A 209 1.68 -16.21 2.80
CA SER A 209 0.52 -15.83 2.00
C SER A 209 0.16 -17.00 1.06
N PRO A 210 -1.13 -17.31 0.82
CA PRO A 210 -1.51 -18.32 -0.16
C PRO A 210 -0.92 -18.04 -1.55
N LEU A 211 -0.63 -16.76 -1.87
CA LEU A 211 0.12 -16.37 -3.07
C LEU A 211 1.54 -16.93 -3.06
N ASN A 212 2.25 -16.84 -1.93
CA ASN A 212 3.60 -17.39 -1.80
C ASN A 212 3.58 -18.90 -2.06
N ASN A 213 2.55 -19.62 -1.59
CA ASN A 213 2.39 -21.05 -1.81
C ASN A 213 2.14 -21.39 -3.30
N ASP A 214 1.29 -20.63 -3.98
CA ASP A 214 1.06 -20.79 -5.43
C ASP A 214 2.36 -20.51 -6.22
N ILE A 215 3.11 -19.47 -5.85
CA ILE A 215 4.38 -19.10 -6.47
C ILE A 215 5.41 -20.23 -6.34
N ILE A 216 5.66 -20.73 -5.12
CA ILE A 216 6.70 -21.75 -4.88
C ILE A 216 6.30 -23.16 -5.37
N SER A 217 5.00 -23.43 -5.52
CA SER A 217 4.49 -24.71 -6.05
C SER A 217 4.44 -24.77 -7.58
N GLY A 218 4.87 -23.70 -8.26
CA GLY A 218 4.93 -23.62 -9.73
C GLY A 218 3.63 -23.13 -10.39
N ASN A 219 2.65 -22.69 -9.61
CA ASN A 219 1.41 -22.08 -10.09
C ASN A 219 1.52 -20.55 -10.15
N THR A 220 2.69 -20.03 -10.54
CA THR A 220 2.99 -18.59 -10.57
C THR A 220 2.07 -17.86 -11.57
N PRO A 221 1.33 -16.82 -11.14
CA PRO A 221 0.55 -15.94 -12.01
C PRO A 221 1.41 -15.26 -13.09
N ASP A 222 0.82 -14.82 -14.20
CA ASP A 222 1.55 -14.15 -15.28
C ASP A 222 2.23 -12.85 -14.81
N LEU A 223 1.54 -12.09 -13.96
CA LEU A 223 1.99 -10.86 -13.33
C LEU A 223 1.75 -10.95 -11.81
N VAL A 224 2.68 -10.45 -11.02
CA VAL A 224 2.57 -10.39 -9.55
C VAL A 224 2.85 -8.97 -9.09
N VAL A 225 1.91 -8.38 -8.35
CA VAL A 225 2.15 -7.15 -7.59
C VAL A 225 3.00 -7.52 -6.39
N MET A 226 4.24 -7.04 -6.36
CA MET A 226 5.23 -7.38 -5.35
C MET A 226 5.09 -6.44 -4.15
N ASP A 227 4.98 -7.00 -2.95
CA ASP A 227 4.98 -6.22 -1.69
C ASP A 227 6.23 -6.51 -0.85
N ALA A 228 6.45 -5.69 0.18
CA ALA A 228 7.63 -5.76 1.04
C ALA A 228 7.67 -7.02 1.93
N ASN A 229 6.54 -7.72 2.12
CA ASN A 229 6.45 -8.93 2.95
C ASN A 229 6.75 -10.20 2.16
N MET A 230 6.93 -10.10 0.84
CA MET A 230 7.31 -11.23 0.00
C MET A 230 8.81 -11.57 0.11
N PRO A 231 9.20 -12.85 0.14
CA PRO A 231 10.60 -13.28 0.11
C PRO A 231 11.21 -13.15 -1.30
N LYS A 232 11.32 -11.89 -1.78
CA LYS A 232 11.68 -11.56 -3.17
C LYS A 232 13.01 -12.17 -3.61
N GLU A 233 14.03 -12.12 -2.73
CA GLU A 233 15.36 -12.67 -3.03
C GLU A 233 15.32 -14.18 -3.31
N SER A 234 14.51 -14.94 -2.56
CA SER A 234 14.30 -16.38 -2.78
C SER A 234 13.63 -16.65 -4.14
N TYR A 235 12.69 -15.80 -4.55
CA TYR A 235 12.03 -15.93 -5.86
C TYR A 235 13.00 -15.67 -7.02
N TYR A 236 13.87 -14.68 -6.89
CA TYR A 236 14.89 -14.36 -7.90
C TYR A 236 15.95 -15.45 -7.99
N ALA A 237 16.39 -15.98 -6.84
CA ALA A 237 17.33 -17.12 -6.79
C ALA A 237 16.79 -18.34 -7.53
N LYS A 238 15.51 -18.67 -7.34
CA LYS A 238 14.83 -19.81 -7.96
C LYS A 238 14.42 -19.59 -9.41
N GLY A 239 14.67 -18.39 -9.98
CA GLY A 239 14.33 -18.07 -11.36
C GLY A 239 12.83 -18.04 -11.64
N ILE A 240 12.01 -17.72 -10.63
CA ILE A 240 10.55 -17.71 -10.76
C ILE A 240 10.08 -16.52 -11.60
N PHE A 241 10.79 -15.39 -11.51
CA PHE A 241 10.49 -14.17 -12.25
C PHE A 241 11.49 -13.92 -13.38
N GLU A 242 11.00 -13.37 -14.48
CA GLU A 242 11.79 -13.06 -15.67
C GLU A 242 12.73 -11.87 -15.40
N PRO A 243 14.02 -11.96 -15.75
CA PRO A 243 14.90 -10.80 -15.85
C PRO A 243 14.43 -9.82 -16.95
N LEU A 244 14.29 -8.55 -16.61
CA LEU A 244 13.72 -7.52 -17.47
C LEU A 244 14.78 -6.64 -18.16
N ASP A 245 16.07 -6.78 -17.83
CA ASP A 245 17.17 -5.93 -18.33
C ASP A 245 17.11 -5.71 -19.86
N SER A 246 17.04 -6.78 -20.65
CA SER A 246 17.02 -6.66 -22.12
C SER A 246 15.78 -5.94 -22.65
N ARG A 247 14.65 -6.02 -21.95
CA ARG A 247 13.42 -5.32 -22.32
C ARG A 247 13.49 -3.84 -21.95
N PHE A 248 14.05 -3.53 -20.79
CA PHE A 248 14.37 -2.16 -20.36
C PHE A 248 15.33 -1.46 -21.33
N GLU A 249 16.41 -2.16 -21.73
CA GLU A 249 17.38 -1.65 -22.70
C GLU A 249 16.75 -1.39 -24.07
N LYS A 250 16.01 -2.38 -24.59
CA LYS A 250 15.37 -2.30 -25.92
C LYS A 250 14.41 -1.12 -26.04
N ASP A 251 13.62 -0.87 -24.99
CA ASP A 251 12.59 0.17 -25.00
C ASP A 251 13.08 1.51 -24.43
N GLY A 252 14.35 1.60 -24.03
CA GLY A 252 15.00 2.85 -23.61
C GLY A 252 14.69 3.32 -22.20
N PHE A 253 14.22 2.44 -21.32
CA PHE A 253 13.88 2.76 -19.93
C PHE A 253 15.11 2.95 -19.01
N LEU A 254 16.31 2.60 -19.49
CA LEU A 254 17.59 2.85 -18.79
C LEU A 254 18.27 4.17 -19.22
N ASP A 255 17.58 5.02 -19.98
CA ASP A 255 18.08 6.36 -20.32
C ASP A 255 18.04 7.28 -19.08
N LYS A 256 19.20 7.47 -18.46
CA LYS A 256 19.39 8.33 -17.27
C LYS A 256 18.95 9.78 -17.47
N THR A 257 18.85 10.25 -18.72
CA THR A 257 18.38 11.61 -19.02
C THR A 257 16.85 11.73 -18.99
N LYS A 258 16.14 10.60 -19.11
CA LYS A 258 14.67 10.53 -19.07
C LYS A 258 14.14 9.95 -17.77
N TYR A 259 14.83 8.96 -17.23
CA TYR A 259 14.39 8.21 -16.06
C TYR A 259 15.35 8.36 -14.90
N TYR A 260 14.81 8.32 -13.68
CA TYR A 260 15.57 8.09 -12.45
C TYR A 260 15.97 6.61 -12.36
N THR A 261 16.95 6.20 -13.16
CA THR A 261 17.35 4.78 -13.24
C THR A 261 17.94 4.24 -11.94
N ASN A 262 18.39 5.12 -11.04
CA ASN A 262 18.84 4.74 -9.72
C ASN A 262 17.74 4.01 -8.92
N VAL A 263 16.46 4.27 -9.21
CA VAL A 263 15.32 3.52 -8.66
C VAL A 263 15.36 2.07 -9.12
N PHE A 264 15.53 1.81 -10.42
CA PHE A 264 15.64 0.43 -10.92
C PHE A 264 16.93 -0.25 -10.45
N ASP A 265 18.03 0.50 -10.41
CA ASP A 265 19.33 -0.01 -9.98
C ASP A 265 19.32 -0.42 -8.49
N ALA A 266 18.60 0.32 -7.63
CA ALA A 266 18.45 -0.01 -6.20
C ALA A 266 17.71 -1.34 -5.95
N TYR A 267 16.89 -1.79 -6.90
CA TYR A 267 16.14 -3.04 -6.83
C TYR A 267 16.78 -4.16 -7.67
N ARG A 268 18.01 -3.97 -8.17
CA ARG A 268 18.76 -5.07 -8.77
C ARG A 268 19.01 -6.14 -7.72
N SER A 269 18.73 -7.38 -8.10
CA SER A 269 19.12 -8.56 -7.34
C SER A 269 19.94 -9.46 -8.24
N ARG A 270 21.07 -9.96 -7.73
CA ARG A 270 21.98 -10.85 -8.50
C ARG A 270 22.36 -10.23 -9.85
N GLY A 271 22.61 -8.93 -9.86
CA GLY A 271 22.96 -8.13 -11.03
C GLY A 271 21.84 -7.89 -12.06
N LYS A 272 20.59 -8.27 -11.80
CA LYS A 272 19.46 -8.19 -12.76
C LYS A 272 18.27 -7.42 -12.21
N ILE A 273 17.48 -6.83 -13.11
CA ILE A 273 16.19 -6.18 -12.78
C ILE A 273 15.07 -7.20 -12.96
N TYR A 274 14.22 -7.39 -11.95
CA TYR A 274 13.07 -8.30 -12.02
C TYR A 274 11.71 -7.58 -11.89
N GLU A 275 11.74 -6.32 -11.44
CA GLU A 275 10.56 -5.55 -11.06
C GLU A 275 10.45 -4.28 -11.94
N VAL A 276 9.21 -3.92 -12.32
CA VAL A 276 8.88 -2.59 -12.85
C VAL A 276 8.32 -1.73 -11.72
N ILE A 277 9.01 -0.62 -11.45
CA ILE A 277 8.69 0.31 -10.36
C ILE A 277 8.36 1.67 -10.98
N PRO A 278 7.09 1.97 -11.31
CA PRO A 278 6.72 3.23 -11.95
C PRO A 278 6.70 4.40 -10.96
N PHE A 279 6.45 4.14 -9.68
CA PHE A 279 6.35 5.14 -8.63
C PHE A 279 7.16 4.74 -7.41
N PHE A 280 7.79 5.72 -6.78
CA PHE A 280 8.63 5.53 -5.60
C PHE A 280 8.44 6.68 -4.61
N SER A 281 8.99 6.51 -3.42
CA SER A 281 9.20 7.55 -2.43
C SER A 281 10.59 7.39 -1.83
N ILE A 282 11.05 8.38 -1.06
CA ILE A 282 12.33 8.30 -0.35
C ILE A 282 12.10 8.45 1.15
N ASN A 283 12.61 7.50 1.91
CA ASN A 283 12.67 7.57 3.37
C ASN A 283 14.03 8.13 3.79
N THR A 284 14.02 9.22 4.58
CA THR A 284 15.23 9.90 5.05
C THR A 284 14.97 10.66 6.37
N LEU A 285 16.01 11.30 6.91
CA LEU A 285 15.88 12.22 8.05
C LEU A 285 16.23 13.65 7.63
N ALA A 286 15.42 14.60 8.09
CA ALA A 286 15.67 16.03 7.99
C ALA A 286 15.98 16.63 9.37
N VAL A 287 16.82 17.65 9.37
CA VAL A 287 17.21 18.41 10.56
C VAL A 287 17.26 19.89 10.22
N LYS A 288 17.28 20.77 11.22
CA LYS A 288 17.58 22.19 10.99
C LYS A 288 18.97 22.34 10.39
N LYS A 289 19.11 23.15 9.32
CA LYS A 289 20.38 23.34 8.58
C LYS A 289 21.53 23.74 9.49
N LYS A 290 21.26 24.48 10.59
CA LYS A 290 22.23 24.91 11.60
C LYS A 290 22.93 23.75 12.35
N TYR A 291 22.36 22.54 12.34
CA TYR A 291 22.93 21.36 13.01
C TYR A 291 23.71 20.43 12.08
N ALA A 292 23.50 20.53 10.76
CA ALA A 292 24.00 19.55 9.78
C ALA A 292 25.51 19.30 9.85
N ASP A 293 26.32 20.36 10.01
CA ASP A 293 27.78 20.20 10.06
C ASP A 293 28.28 19.58 11.37
N LYS A 294 27.54 19.74 12.48
CA LYS A 294 27.87 19.13 13.78
C LYS A 294 27.56 17.64 13.81
N MET A 295 26.79 17.15 12.84
CA MET A 295 26.39 15.76 12.73
C MET A 295 27.41 14.90 11.95
N LYS A 296 28.52 15.47 11.45
CA LYS A 296 29.51 14.74 10.65
C LYS A 296 30.67 14.21 11.53
N PRO A 297 31.06 12.93 11.42
CA PRO A 297 30.42 11.85 10.66
C PRO A 297 29.08 11.43 11.28
N TRP A 298 28.07 11.12 10.45
CA TRP A 298 26.71 10.80 10.91
C TRP A 298 26.54 9.32 11.25
N THR A 299 26.96 8.96 12.46
CA THR A 299 26.88 7.61 13.02
C THR A 299 25.89 7.54 14.19
N ILE A 300 25.55 6.33 14.65
CA ILE A 300 24.72 6.13 15.85
C ILE A 300 25.33 6.84 17.07
N GLN A 301 26.66 6.81 17.19
CA GLN A 301 27.36 7.49 18.27
C GLN A 301 27.17 9.02 18.19
N THR A 302 27.29 9.61 17.00
CA THR A 302 27.07 11.04 16.78
C THR A 302 25.62 11.43 17.06
N MET A 303 24.65 10.59 16.69
CA MET A 303 23.25 10.78 17.03
C MET A 303 23.04 10.85 18.55
N GLN A 304 23.65 9.93 19.30
CA GLN A 304 23.59 9.95 20.78
C GLN A 304 24.22 11.21 21.36
N GLN A 305 25.42 11.58 20.89
CA GLN A 305 26.12 12.79 21.36
C GLN A 305 25.30 14.06 21.11
N MET A 306 24.63 14.15 19.95
CA MET A 306 23.75 15.27 19.62
C MET A 306 22.51 15.30 20.53
N ALA A 307 21.85 14.17 20.73
CA ALA A 307 20.69 14.08 21.62
C ALA A 307 21.05 14.48 23.07
N ASP A 308 22.12 13.91 23.60
CA ASP A 308 22.59 14.15 24.98
C ASP A 308 23.05 15.61 25.16
N GLY A 309 23.80 16.15 24.20
CA GLY A 309 24.31 17.52 24.23
C GLY A 309 23.25 18.61 24.04
N MET A 310 22.14 18.28 23.37
CA MET A 310 20.97 19.15 23.25
C MET A 310 19.95 18.95 24.37
N HIS A 311 20.16 17.98 25.27
CA HIS A 311 19.21 17.57 26.29
C HIS A 311 17.83 17.18 25.71
N VAL A 312 17.81 16.62 24.51
CA VAL A 312 16.60 16.07 23.88
C VAL A 312 16.35 14.69 24.46
N SER A 313 15.14 14.49 25.00
CA SER A 313 14.75 13.19 25.52
C SER A 313 14.62 12.17 24.37
N TYR A 314 15.13 10.95 24.55
CA TYR A 314 15.09 9.91 23.51
C TYR A 314 13.66 9.54 23.08
N ASP A 315 12.66 9.67 23.97
CA ASP A 315 11.24 9.47 23.63
C ASP A 315 10.64 10.57 22.74
N LYS A 316 11.36 11.68 22.52
CA LYS A 316 10.95 12.78 21.63
C LYS A 316 11.92 13.00 20.48
N LEU A 317 12.97 12.18 20.35
CA LEU A 317 14.04 12.42 19.38
C LEU A 317 13.52 12.58 17.94
N PHE A 318 12.52 11.76 17.59
CA PHE A 318 11.86 11.69 16.28
C PHE A 318 10.52 12.44 16.20
N GLY A 319 10.22 13.34 17.15
CA GLY A 319 8.94 14.06 17.16
C GLY A 319 7.73 13.26 17.67
N PHE A 320 7.90 11.97 17.96
CA PHE A 320 6.91 11.08 18.55
C PHE A 320 7.60 9.97 19.34
N SER A 321 6.82 9.26 20.16
CA SER A 321 7.33 8.15 20.97
C SER A 321 7.66 6.96 20.08
N VAL A 322 8.95 6.61 20.01
CA VAL A 322 9.45 5.43 19.29
C VAL A 322 9.84 4.37 20.31
N PRO A 323 9.18 3.20 20.35
CA PRO A 323 9.63 2.07 21.16
C PRO A 323 11.00 1.57 20.71
N ARG A 324 11.77 1.00 21.64
CA ARG A 324 13.11 0.47 21.37
C ARG A 324 13.15 -0.55 20.23
N ASP A 325 12.14 -1.42 20.13
CA ASP A 325 12.09 -2.48 19.11
C ASP A 325 11.81 -1.86 17.73
N SER A 326 10.95 -0.84 17.66
CA SER A 326 10.69 -0.06 16.45
C SER A 326 11.90 0.75 16.00
N LEU A 327 12.67 1.35 16.91
CA LEU A 327 13.92 2.02 16.57
C LEU A 327 14.95 1.03 16.01
N PHE A 328 15.10 -0.12 16.67
CA PHE A 328 16.01 -1.16 16.23
C PHE A 328 15.66 -1.63 14.81
N GLN A 329 14.39 -1.93 14.58
CA GLN A 329 13.86 -2.29 13.26
C GLN A 329 14.13 -1.19 12.23
N MET A 330 13.79 0.06 12.55
CA MET A 330 13.98 1.21 11.67
C MET A 330 15.45 1.35 11.26
N LEU A 331 16.39 1.39 12.21
CA LEU A 331 17.82 1.55 11.92
C LEU A 331 18.40 0.37 11.13
N LEU A 332 17.89 -0.86 11.32
CA LEU A 332 18.25 -2.02 10.50
C LEU A 332 17.76 -1.87 9.06
N MET A 333 16.52 -1.41 8.85
CA MET A 333 15.94 -1.26 7.49
C MET A 333 16.74 -0.31 6.60
N PHE A 334 17.45 0.67 7.17
CA PHE A 334 18.31 1.60 6.41
C PHE A 334 19.78 1.18 6.34
N ASN A 335 20.20 0.18 7.13
CA ASN A 335 21.59 -0.25 7.21
C ASN A 335 21.75 -1.76 6.94
N ALA A 336 20.78 -2.41 6.29
CA ALA A 336 20.79 -3.86 6.09
C ALA A 336 22.03 -4.34 5.33
N ASP A 337 22.46 -3.60 4.30
CA ASP A 337 23.66 -3.90 3.48
C ASP A 337 24.97 -3.93 4.29
N ARG A 338 24.99 -3.30 5.47
CA ARG A 338 26.15 -3.38 6.38
C ARG A 338 26.27 -4.77 6.99
N PHE A 339 25.15 -5.44 7.22
CA PHE A 339 25.08 -6.72 7.94
C PHE A 339 24.86 -7.91 7.01
N ILE A 340 24.34 -7.69 5.80
CA ILE A 340 23.93 -8.77 4.88
C ILE A 340 24.40 -8.44 3.47
N ASP A 341 25.18 -9.35 2.90
CA ASP A 341 25.61 -9.31 1.50
C ASP A 341 25.00 -10.53 0.79
N TRP A 342 23.86 -10.31 0.11
CA TRP A 342 23.15 -11.36 -0.62
C TRP A 342 23.93 -11.89 -1.83
N GLU A 343 24.76 -11.06 -2.47
CA GLU A 343 25.59 -11.49 -3.60
C GLU A 343 26.74 -12.40 -3.15
N LYS A 344 27.37 -12.08 -2.02
CA LYS A 344 28.44 -12.90 -1.43
C LYS A 344 27.92 -13.98 -0.47
N GLN A 345 26.61 -14.07 -0.28
CA GLN A 345 25.95 -14.99 0.65
C GLN A 345 26.55 -14.96 2.05
N LYS A 346 26.78 -13.75 2.56
CA LYS A 346 27.47 -13.55 3.83
C LYS A 346 26.72 -12.59 4.74
N ALA A 347 26.44 -13.05 5.95
CA ALA A 347 26.04 -12.19 7.05
C ALA A 347 27.24 -11.78 7.92
N ASP A 348 27.16 -10.61 8.55
CA ASP A 348 28.11 -10.11 9.54
C ASP A 348 27.35 -9.36 10.65
N PHE A 349 26.96 -10.08 11.70
CA PHE A 349 26.31 -9.52 12.90
C PHE A 349 27.22 -9.51 14.13
N GLN A 350 28.35 -10.23 14.09
CA GLN A 350 29.31 -10.29 15.18
C GLN A 350 30.34 -9.15 15.10
N ASN A 351 29.85 -7.91 15.03
CA ASN A 351 30.68 -6.70 14.93
C ASN A 351 30.18 -5.56 15.81
N GLU A 352 31.03 -4.55 16.00
CA GLU A 352 30.75 -3.40 16.87
C GLU A 352 29.56 -2.55 16.43
N ASP A 353 29.29 -2.44 15.13
CA ASP A 353 28.16 -1.66 14.63
C ASP A 353 26.83 -2.27 15.09
N PHE A 354 26.72 -3.61 15.08
CA PHE A 354 25.56 -4.32 15.57
C PHE A 354 25.40 -4.20 17.10
N TYR A 355 26.51 -4.28 17.85
CA TYR A 355 26.47 -4.11 19.31
C TYR A 355 26.02 -2.70 19.72
N GLN A 356 26.54 -1.67 19.05
CA GLN A 356 26.15 -0.28 19.28
C GLN A 356 24.68 -0.04 18.93
N LEU A 357 24.19 -0.67 17.88
CA LEU A 357 22.78 -0.61 17.49
C LEU A 357 21.86 -1.18 18.60
N LEU A 358 22.23 -2.30 19.22
CA LEU A 358 21.50 -2.85 20.36
C LEU A 358 21.56 -1.92 21.58
N GLU A 359 22.74 -1.39 21.90
CA GLU A 359 22.95 -0.50 23.04
C GLU A 359 22.16 0.80 22.93
N VAL A 360 22.15 1.45 21.76
CA VAL A 360 21.36 2.67 21.56
C VAL A 360 19.87 2.38 21.63
N SER A 361 19.42 1.27 21.05
CA SER A 361 18.01 0.90 21.04
C SER A 361 17.50 0.70 22.47
N LYS A 362 18.33 0.11 23.34
CA LYS A 362 17.99 -0.09 24.75
C LYS A 362 17.79 1.20 25.55
N LYS A 363 18.26 2.36 25.07
CA LYS A 363 18.00 3.67 25.70
C LYS A 363 16.58 4.20 25.45
N PHE A 364 15.89 3.69 24.43
CA PHE A 364 14.53 4.08 24.09
C PHE A 364 13.51 3.36 24.99
N PRO A 365 12.30 3.92 25.16
CA PRO A 365 11.26 3.31 25.98
C PRO A 365 10.90 1.91 25.45
N LYS A 366 10.51 1.02 26.36
CA LYS A 366 10.07 -0.34 25.99
C LYS A 366 8.78 -0.32 25.19
N ASP A 367 7.79 0.43 25.67
CA ASP A 367 6.44 0.48 25.14
C ASP A 367 6.10 1.93 24.73
N THR A 368 5.14 2.11 23.81
CA THR A 368 4.61 3.45 23.50
C THR A 368 3.93 4.03 24.74
N LYS A 369 4.18 5.30 25.04
CA LYS A 369 3.39 6.02 26.05
C LYS A 369 2.05 6.39 25.41
N ASN A 370 0.99 5.63 25.69
CA ASN A 370 -0.33 5.81 25.07
C ASN A 370 -1.13 7.03 25.58
N ASP A 371 -0.66 7.75 26.61
CA ASP A 371 -1.54 8.64 27.40
C ASP A 371 -1.29 10.15 27.32
N ASP A 372 -0.31 10.66 26.57
CA ASP A 372 -0.11 12.12 26.46
C ASP A 372 -0.18 12.57 24.99
N TYR A 373 -1.41 12.77 24.47
CA TYR A 373 -1.59 13.68 23.33
C TYR A 373 -1.07 15.06 23.78
N ASP A 374 0.15 15.39 23.40
CA ASP A 374 0.72 16.72 23.62
C ASP A 374 0.18 17.63 22.51
N PRO A 375 -0.73 18.57 22.82
CA PRO A 375 -1.26 19.49 21.82
C PRO A 375 -0.17 20.38 21.20
N ASP A 376 1.02 20.45 21.80
CA ASP A 376 2.18 21.19 21.28
C ASP A 376 3.14 20.29 20.45
N GLN A 377 2.81 19.03 20.19
CA GLN A 377 3.66 18.08 19.47
C GLN A 377 4.08 18.59 18.09
N GLU A 378 3.15 19.23 17.36
CA GLU A 378 3.41 19.86 16.06
C GLU A 378 4.53 20.91 16.08
N ASN A 379 4.76 21.55 17.24
CA ASN A 379 5.78 22.59 17.40
C ASN A 379 7.10 22.04 17.93
N TRP A 380 7.23 20.76 18.25
CA TRP A 380 8.44 20.21 18.89
C TRP A 380 9.70 20.42 18.05
N TYR A 381 9.62 20.29 16.73
CA TYR A 381 10.74 20.55 15.83
C TYR A 381 11.10 22.03 15.77
N TYR A 382 10.12 22.90 15.57
CA TYR A 382 10.31 24.34 15.59
C TYR A 382 10.94 24.83 16.91
N GLN A 383 10.53 24.27 18.06
CA GLN A 383 11.01 24.63 19.40
C GLN A 383 12.30 23.91 19.85
N ASP A 384 12.97 23.16 18.98
CA ASP A 384 14.18 22.37 19.32
C ASP A 384 13.94 21.32 20.43
N LYS A 385 12.69 20.88 20.65
CA LYS A 385 12.33 19.75 21.54
C LYS A 385 12.55 18.38 20.87
N SER A 386 12.59 18.35 19.53
CA SER A 386 12.87 17.18 18.71
C SER A 386 13.93 17.54 17.66
N LEU A 387 14.77 16.56 17.29
CA LEU A 387 15.94 16.79 16.45
C LEU A 387 15.80 16.20 15.05
N LEU A 388 15.30 14.98 14.95
CA LEU A 388 15.33 14.17 13.72
C LEU A 388 13.92 14.05 13.18
N TYR A 389 13.62 14.71 12.06
CA TYR A 389 12.32 14.60 11.41
C TYR A 389 12.36 13.43 10.40
N PRO A 390 11.58 12.35 10.59
CA PRO A 390 11.42 11.34 9.54
C PRO A 390 10.70 11.98 8.35
N LEU A 391 11.44 12.15 7.26
CA LEU A 391 10.93 12.69 6.02
C LEU A 391 10.63 11.53 5.08
N TYR A 392 9.33 11.25 4.91
CA TYR A 392 8.80 10.44 3.84
C TYR A 392 8.57 11.33 2.61
N LEU A 393 9.57 11.43 1.73
CA LEU A 393 9.49 12.23 0.52
C LEU A 393 8.70 11.47 -0.55
N ALA A 394 7.40 11.73 -0.61
CA ALA A 394 6.49 11.11 -1.58
C ALA A 394 6.04 12.13 -2.64
N ALA A 395 5.96 13.41 -2.29
CA ALA A 395 5.77 14.50 -3.24
C ALA A 395 6.42 15.80 -2.71
N ALA A 396 6.30 16.89 -3.49
CA ALA A 396 6.92 18.17 -3.15
C ALA A 396 6.39 18.76 -1.82
N ASP A 397 5.11 18.50 -1.52
CA ASP A 397 4.42 18.87 -0.29
C ASP A 397 5.09 18.27 0.97
N SER A 398 5.67 17.08 0.86
CA SER A 398 6.33 16.37 1.96
C SER A 398 7.54 17.17 2.45
N TYR A 399 8.38 17.63 1.51
CA TYR A 399 9.51 18.52 1.82
C TYR A 399 9.03 19.91 2.26
N GLN A 400 8.00 20.45 1.59
CA GLN A 400 7.44 21.76 1.90
C GLN A 400 6.94 21.81 3.35
N TYR A 401 6.23 20.77 3.81
CA TYR A 401 5.76 20.65 5.17
C TYR A 401 6.91 20.53 6.17
N ALA A 402 7.91 19.68 5.90
CA ALA A 402 9.07 19.57 6.77
C ALA A 402 9.76 20.94 6.97
N ARG A 403 9.97 21.68 5.88
CA ARG A 403 10.64 22.99 5.91
C ARG A 403 9.80 24.10 6.55
N TYR A 404 8.59 24.32 6.07
CA TYR A 404 7.77 25.49 6.43
C TYR A 404 6.78 25.23 7.55
N GLY A 405 6.34 23.98 7.72
CA GLY A 405 5.43 23.56 8.79
C GLY A 405 6.17 23.12 10.04
N ALA A 406 6.88 21.99 9.96
CA ALA A 406 7.52 21.35 11.11
C ALA A 406 8.69 22.16 11.68
N PHE A 407 9.68 22.51 10.84
CA PHE A 407 10.85 23.26 11.31
C PHE A 407 10.66 24.77 11.29
N ARG A 408 9.86 25.29 10.34
CA ARG A 408 9.67 26.74 10.05
C ARG A 408 10.98 27.48 9.80
N GLU A 409 12.02 26.78 9.37
CA GLU A 409 13.37 27.29 9.07
C GLU A 409 14.06 26.41 8.02
N PRO A 410 15.18 26.85 7.41
CA PRO A 410 15.90 26.01 6.45
C PRO A 410 16.34 24.67 7.04
N ILE A 411 16.10 23.60 6.29
CA ILE A 411 16.46 22.23 6.66
C ILE A 411 17.68 21.73 5.90
N ALA A 412 18.25 20.64 6.41
CA ALA A 412 19.21 19.81 5.71
C ALA A 412 18.76 18.35 5.80
N ILE A 413 18.93 17.62 4.70
CA ILE A 413 18.64 16.19 4.64
C ILE A 413 19.93 15.44 4.99
N VAL A 414 19.86 14.59 6.01
CA VAL A 414 21.02 13.91 6.59
C VAL A 414 20.92 12.39 6.56
N GLY A 415 19.75 11.83 6.25
CA GLY A 415 19.52 10.38 6.30
C GLY A 415 19.58 9.80 7.72
N TYR A 416 19.32 8.51 7.84
CA TYR A 416 19.51 7.74 9.06
C TYR A 416 20.99 7.53 9.36
N PRO A 417 21.41 7.52 10.64
CA PRO A 417 22.82 7.28 10.96
C PRO A 417 23.32 5.98 10.35
N SER A 418 24.52 6.01 9.76
CA SER A 418 25.13 4.87 9.06
C SER A 418 26.56 4.62 9.51
N ALA A 419 27.04 3.40 9.33
CA ALA A 419 28.40 3.01 9.72
C ALA A 419 29.49 3.77 8.93
N ASP A 420 29.21 4.15 7.68
CA ASP A 420 30.13 4.95 6.86
C ASP A 420 30.09 6.46 7.18
N GLY A 421 29.20 6.87 8.09
CA GLY A 421 29.06 8.24 8.57
C GLY A 421 28.49 9.23 7.57
N LYS A 422 27.94 8.78 6.44
CA LYS A 422 27.35 9.66 5.41
C LYS A 422 25.85 9.86 5.58
N GLY A 423 25.21 8.99 6.34
CA GLY A 423 23.76 8.89 6.42
C GLY A 423 23.19 7.99 5.33
N ALA A 424 22.19 7.19 5.70
CA ALA A 424 21.46 6.29 4.83
C ALA A 424 20.06 6.84 4.52
N SER A 425 19.71 6.89 3.25
CA SER A 425 18.33 7.12 2.80
C SER A 425 17.98 5.96 1.88
N SER A 426 16.70 5.64 1.75
CA SER A 426 16.26 4.52 0.94
C SER A 426 15.12 4.89 0.02
N ILE A 427 15.05 4.21 -1.11
CA ILE A 427 13.94 4.24 -2.05
C ILE A 427 12.93 3.20 -1.59
N SER A 428 11.66 3.59 -1.50
CA SER A 428 10.54 2.71 -1.22
C SER A 428 9.67 2.58 -2.47
N GLU A 429 9.39 1.35 -2.90
CA GLU A 429 8.52 1.09 -4.04
C GLU A 429 7.06 1.39 -3.66
N GLN A 430 6.38 2.21 -4.46
CA GLN A 430 4.96 2.50 -4.24
C GLN A 430 4.07 1.60 -5.09
N ILE A 431 4.60 1.18 -6.24
CA ILE A 431 4.05 0.13 -7.08
C ILE A 431 5.25 -0.71 -7.54
N SER A 432 5.15 -2.02 -7.42
CA SER A 432 6.13 -2.93 -7.99
C SER A 432 5.44 -4.14 -8.61
N LEU A 433 5.84 -4.52 -9.82
CA LEU A 433 5.33 -5.71 -10.50
C LEU A 433 6.45 -6.54 -11.10
N ALA A 434 6.34 -7.85 -10.94
CA ALA A 434 7.20 -8.84 -11.59
C ALA A 434 6.41 -9.68 -12.60
N MET A 435 7.11 -10.16 -13.64
CA MET A 435 6.56 -11.05 -14.66
C MET A 435 7.05 -12.47 -14.42
N SER A 436 6.15 -13.46 -14.43
CA SER A 436 6.56 -14.86 -14.31
C SER A 436 7.49 -15.28 -15.44
N ALA A 437 8.56 -16.01 -15.10
CA ALA A 437 9.49 -16.57 -16.09
C ALA A 437 8.82 -17.63 -16.99
N THR A 438 7.76 -18.28 -16.50
CA THR A 438 7.04 -19.37 -17.17
C THR A 438 5.82 -18.91 -17.98
N THR A 439 5.45 -17.62 -17.94
CA THR A 439 4.35 -17.13 -18.78
C THR A 439 4.63 -17.35 -20.26
N THR A 440 3.60 -17.79 -20.98
CA THR A 440 3.64 -17.93 -22.44
C THR A 440 3.28 -16.63 -23.17
N SER A 441 2.94 -15.56 -22.43
CA SER A 441 2.47 -14.28 -22.96
C SER A 441 3.43 -13.13 -22.67
N LYS A 442 4.75 -13.40 -22.67
CA LYS A 442 5.79 -12.45 -22.24
C LYS A 442 5.67 -11.06 -22.87
N ASP A 443 5.36 -10.99 -24.17
CA ASP A 443 5.24 -9.69 -24.85
C ASP A 443 3.99 -8.92 -24.40
N ALA A 444 2.85 -9.59 -24.22
CA ALA A 444 1.64 -8.93 -23.71
C ALA A 444 1.79 -8.47 -22.25
N CYS A 445 2.44 -9.29 -21.41
CA CYS A 445 2.79 -8.91 -20.05
C CYS A 445 3.74 -7.70 -20.03
N TRP A 446 4.76 -7.69 -20.91
CA TRP A 446 5.66 -6.56 -21.05
C TRP A 446 4.98 -5.30 -21.61
N ASP A 447 4.06 -5.43 -22.56
CA ASP A 447 3.30 -4.30 -23.11
C ASP A 447 2.51 -3.61 -21.98
N PHE A 448 1.93 -4.38 -21.08
CA PHE A 448 1.31 -3.85 -19.87
C PHE A 448 2.34 -3.19 -18.94
N LEU A 449 3.39 -3.91 -18.52
CA LEU A 449 4.40 -3.41 -17.58
C LEU A 449 5.09 -2.13 -18.07
N SER A 450 5.54 -2.12 -19.33
CA SER A 450 6.18 -0.96 -19.94
C SER A 450 5.25 0.24 -20.12
N SER A 451 3.92 0.02 -20.18
CA SER A 451 2.95 1.12 -20.23
C SER A 451 2.94 1.95 -18.93
N LEU A 452 3.32 1.34 -17.80
CA LEU A 452 3.41 2.02 -16.50
C LEU A 452 4.58 3.00 -16.44
N LEU A 453 5.58 2.88 -17.34
CA LEU A 453 6.76 3.75 -17.40
C LEU A 453 6.60 4.91 -18.40
N LYS A 454 5.42 5.08 -19.01
CA LYS A 454 5.15 6.09 -20.04
C LYS A 454 4.35 7.27 -19.46
N ASP A 455 4.40 8.42 -20.14
CA ASP A 455 3.82 9.69 -19.69
C ASP A 455 2.37 9.56 -19.18
N ASP A 456 1.54 8.77 -19.88
CA ASP A 456 0.12 8.60 -19.54
C ASP A 456 -0.12 7.96 -18.17
N PHE A 457 0.76 7.06 -17.73
CA PHE A 457 0.68 6.52 -16.38
C PHE A 457 1.47 7.40 -15.42
N GLN A 458 2.64 7.88 -15.81
CA GLN A 458 3.54 8.65 -14.94
C GLN A 458 2.94 9.97 -14.43
N LYS A 459 2.04 10.59 -15.20
CA LYS A 459 1.26 11.77 -14.77
C LYS A 459 0.29 11.49 -13.60
N GLN A 460 0.00 10.22 -13.32
CA GLN A 460 -0.92 9.74 -12.28
C GLN A 460 -0.20 9.45 -10.95
N SER A 461 0.97 10.05 -10.73
CA SER A 461 1.79 9.77 -9.55
C SER A 461 1.15 10.27 -8.26
N GLY A 462 0.33 11.33 -8.32
CA GLY A 462 -0.38 11.89 -7.16
C GLY A 462 0.59 12.19 -6.01
N TYR A 463 0.36 11.56 -4.85
CA TYR A 463 1.20 11.64 -3.65
C TYR A 463 2.43 10.71 -3.67
N THR A 464 2.96 10.40 -4.86
CA THR A 464 4.17 9.58 -5.05
C THR A 464 5.06 10.18 -6.13
N LEU A 465 6.34 9.80 -6.16
CA LEU A 465 7.31 10.30 -7.14
C LEU A 465 7.31 9.43 -8.40
N PRO A 466 7.16 10.02 -9.60
CA PRO A 466 7.33 9.29 -10.87
C PRO A 466 8.80 9.07 -11.20
N VAL A 467 9.12 7.90 -11.76
CA VAL A 467 10.47 7.61 -12.28
C VAL A 467 10.79 8.41 -13.54
N LEU A 468 9.78 8.92 -14.25
CA LEU A 468 9.95 9.78 -15.41
C LEU A 468 10.26 11.22 -14.99
N ARG A 469 11.49 11.68 -15.31
CA ARG A 469 12.02 12.98 -14.89
C ARG A 469 11.14 14.15 -15.29
N SER A 470 10.58 14.13 -16.50
CA SER A 470 9.72 15.22 -17.00
C SER A 470 8.43 15.39 -16.19
N GLU A 471 7.84 14.32 -15.68
CA GLU A 471 6.64 14.42 -14.83
C GLU A 471 6.99 14.87 -13.41
N LEU A 472 8.11 14.39 -12.86
CA LEU A 472 8.61 14.85 -11.57
C LEU A 472 8.92 16.35 -11.60
N ASP A 473 9.58 16.82 -12.67
CA ASP A 473 9.91 18.23 -12.87
C ASP A 473 8.67 19.12 -12.92
N LYS A 474 7.59 18.70 -13.60
CA LYS A 474 6.32 19.43 -13.61
C LYS A 474 5.73 19.56 -12.21
N GLY A 475 5.79 18.50 -11.40
CA GLY A 475 5.34 18.53 -10.00
C GLY A 475 6.12 19.53 -9.16
N LEU A 476 7.45 19.56 -9.29
CA LEU A 476 8.31 20.51 -8.59
C LEU A 476 8.07 21.96 -9.07
N GLU A 477 7.93 22.18 -10.39
CA GLU A 477 7.61 23.49 -10.95
C GLU A 477 6.24 24.02 -10.49
N LYS A 478 5.25 23.14 -10.28
CA LYS A 478 3.96 23.49 -9.68
C LYS A 478 4.14 23.96 -8.24
N ALA A 479 4.93 23.24 -7.44
CA ALA A 479 5.20 23.58 -6.04
C ALA A 479 6.01 24.87 -5.83
N MET A 480 6.70 25.38 -6.86
CA MET A 480 7.37 26.69 -6.85
C MET A 480 6.43 27.87 -7.06
N LYS A 481 5.15 27.64 -7.38
CA LYS A 481 4.15 28.69 -7.60
C LYS A 481 3.21 28.77 -6.38
N PRO A 482 2.65 29.95 -6.07
CA PRO A 482 1.60 30.07 -5.06
C PRO A 482 0.44 29.15 -5.40
N ASN A 483 0.10 28.24 -4.50
CA ASN A 483 -1.13 27.47 -4.60
C ASN A 483 -2.32 28.41 -4.29
N LYS A 484 -3.40 28.31 -5.07
CA LYS A 484 -4.63 29.07 -4.81
C LYS A 484 -5.46 28.43 -3.68
N GLU A 485 -5.36 27.13 -3.51
CA GLU A 485 -6.06 26.39 -2.45
C GLU A 485 -5.45 26.69 -1.07
N ASP A 486 -4.12 26.79 -0.95
CA ASP A 486 -3.44 27.24 0.29
C ASP A 486 -3.83 28.68 0.71
N GLN A 487 -4.33 29.51 -0.21
CA GLN A 487 -4.78 30.87 0.10
C GLN A 487 -6.21 30.92 0.67
N ASP A 488 -7.01 29.89 0.39
CA ASP A 488 -8.40 29.74 0.86
C ASP A 488 -8.53 28.69 1.99
N ALA A 489 -7.47 27.92 2.24
CA ALA A 489 -7.34 26.98 3.35
C ALA A 489 -7.41 27.71 4.70
N LYS A 490 -8.63 27.83 5.25
CA LYS A 490 -8.81 28.16 6.66
C LYS A 490 -8.28 26.98 7.47
N GLY A 491 -7.07 27.13 8.02
CA GLY A 491 -6.33 26.19 8.88
C GLY A 491 -7.04 24.89 9.21
N GLY A 492 -6.50 23.77 8.71
CA GLY A 492 -7.06 22.45 8.94
C GLY A 492 -6.91 21.43 7.80
N ASP A 493 -6.10 21.70 6.77
CA ASP A 493 -5.88 20.70 5.73
C ASP A 493 -4.99 19.56 6.24
N VAL A 494 -5.39 18.35 5.87
CA VAL A 494 -4.73 17.10 6.23
C VAL A 494 -3.50 16.93 5.34
N MET A 495 -2.31 17.05 5.92
CA MET A 495 -1.09 16.57 5.29
C MET A 495 -0.79 15.16 5.77
N TYR A 496 -0.48 14.25 4.84
CA TYR A 496 -0.02 12.91 5.17
C TYR A 496 1.46 12.96 5.53
N SER A 497 1.77 12.85 6.81
CA SER A 497 3.13 12.56 7.28
C SER A 497 3.07 11.46 8.34
N ASN A 498 3.98 10.49 8.26
CA ASN A 498 4.11 9.37 9.21
C ASN A 498 2.79 8.64 9.56
N GLY A 499 2.13 8.06 8.55
CA GLY A 499 1.05 7.09 8.79
C GLY A 499 -0.22 7.66 9.45
N GLY A 500 -0.40 8.98 9.46
CA GLY A 500 -1.60 9.60 10.03
C GLY A 500 -1.94 10.95 9.41
N SER A 501 -3.25 11.19 9.29
CA SER A 501 -3.85 12.48 8.96
C SER A 501 -3.76 13.39 10.19
N HIS A 502 -2.89 14.39 10.17
CA HIS A 502 -2.86 15.44 11.19
C HIS A 502 -3.42 16.72 10.56
N GLY A 503 -4.30 17.42 11.28
CA GLY A 503 -4.70 18.76 10.89
C GLY A 503 -3.46 19.64 10.98
N VAL A 504 -2.95 20.10 9.84
CA VAL A 504 -1.75 20.92 9.79
C VAL A 504 -2.15 22.38 9.74
N ASP A 505 -1.54 23.18 10.62
CA ASP A 505 -1.55 24.63 10.43
C ASP A 505 -0.75 24.97 9.16
N THR A 506 -1.45 25.19 8.05
CA THR A 506 -0.88 25.61 6.78
C THR A 506 -0.50 27.10 6.79
N THR A 507 -0.78 27.83 7.88
CA THR A 507 -0.42 29.24 8.04
C THR A 507 1.09 29.41 7.94
N GLY A 508 1.54 30.04 6.85
CA GLY A 508 2.95 30.30 6.62
C GLY A 508 3.68 29.29 5.73
N MET A 509 2.96 28.32 5.14
CA MET A 509 3.47 27.59 3.98
C MET A 509 3.79 28.55 2.85
N LYS A 510 4.90 28.29 2.15
CA LYS A 510 5.39 29.12 1.04
C LYS A 510 5.71 28.22 -0.14
N PRO A 511 5.62 28.73 -1.38
CA PRO A 511 6.13 28.02 -2.54
C PRO A 511 7.60 27.64 -2.34
N LEU A 512 7.98 26.49 -2.88
CA LEU A 512 9.37 26.03 -2.84
C LEU A 512 10.28 27.01 -3.59
N THR A 513 11.47 27.23 -3.04
CA THR A 513 12.52 27.99 -3.73
C THR A 513 13.31 27.08 -4.69
N GLN A 514 14.12 27.68 -5.58
CA GLN A 514 15.02 26.89 -6.42
C GLN A 514 16.00 26.05 -5.57
N GLU A 515 16.51 26.60 -4.46
CA GLU A 515 17.40 25.85 -3.54
C GLU A 515 16.69 24.61 -2.98
N ASP A 516 15.39 24.71 -2.67
CA ASP A 516 14.60 23.58 -2.17
C ASP A 516 14.42 22.50 -3.23
N VAL A 517 14.08 22.90 -4.45
CA VAL A 517 13.98 21.98 -5.61
C VAL A 517 15.30 21.29 -5.90
N ASP A 518 16.41 22.02 -5.84
CA ASP A 518 17.75 21.46 -6.05
C ASP A 518 18.12 20.46 -4.95
N GLN A 519 17.73 20.71 -3.68
CA GLN A 519 17.91 19.75 -2.59
C GLN A 519 17.07 18.48 -2.79
N ILE A 520 15.82 18.60 -3.21
CA ILE A 520 14.94 17.45 -3.50
C ILE A 520 15.54 16.61 -4.63
N LYS A 521 15.91 17.23 -5.76
CA LYS A 521 16.53 16.53 -6.89
C LYS A 521 17.86 15.89 -6.52
N GLY A 522 18.70 16.63 -5.80
CA GLY A 522 19.99 16.14 -5.32
C GLY A 522 19.84 14.94 -4.40
N LEU A 523 18.86 14.94 -3.50
CA LEU A 523 18.51 13.77 -2.70
C LEU A 523 18.13 12.61 -3.61
N ILE A 524 17.14 12.79 -4.49
CA ILE A 524 16.65 11.71 -5.37
C ILE A 524 17.78 11.06 -6.17
N GLU A 525 18.69 11.85 -6.72
CA GLU A 525 19.81 11.33 -7.52
C GLU A 525 20.88 10.63 -6.69
N SER A 526 20.99 10.95 -5.40
CA SER A 526 22.01 10.41 -4.49
C SER A 526 21.63 9.07 -3.85
N VAL A 527 20.34 8.73 -3.82
CA VAL A 527 19.87 7.49 -3.18
C VAL A 527 19.99 6.31 -4.14
N HIS A 528 20.64 5.25 -3.67
CA HIS A 528 20.89 4.01 -4.43
C HIS A 528 20.51 2.74 -3.66
N GLN A 529 19.97 2.87 -2.46
CA GLN A 529 19.59 1.74 -1.61
C GLN A 529 18.07 1.60 -1.61
N LYS A 530 17.57 0.36 -1.70
CA LYS A 530 16.15 0.06 -1.47
C LYS A 530 15.86 0.02 0.03
N GLU A 531 14.62 0.28 0.39
CA GLU A 531 14.15 0.15 1.76
C GLU A 531 13.98 -1.33 2.14
N GLY A 532 14.31 -1.62 3.40
CA GLY A 532 13.86 -2.84 4.05
C GLY A 532 14.90 -3.94 4.13
N ILE A 533 14.46 -5.06 4.65
CA ILE A 533 15.23 -6.27 4.90
C ILE A 533 14.32 -7.45 4.59
N ASP A 534 14.90 -8.61 4.28
CA ASP A 534 14.10 -9.81 4.11
C ASP A 534 13.24 -10.07 5.38
N PRO A 535 11.92 -10.31 5.24
CA PRO A 535 11.02 -10.44 6.38
C PRO A 535 11.40 -11.58 7.33
N ALA A 536 11.89 -12.72 6.81
CA ALA A 536 12.31 -13.84 7.65
C ALA A 536 13.59 -13.49 8.42
N VAL A 537 14.49 -12.72 7.82
CA VAL A 537 15.65 -12.19 8.52
C VAL A 537 15.25 -11.20 9.60
N MET A 538 14.29 -10.30 9.34
CA MET A 538 13.79 -9.37 10.36
C MET A 538 13.17 -10.12 11.55
N ASP A 539 12.37 -11.16 11.28
CA ASP A 539 11.78 -11.99 12.34
C ASP A 539 12.84 -12.67 13.22
N ILE A 540 13.90 -13.21 12.61
CA ILE A 540 15.05 -13.76 13.35
C ILE A 540 15.69 -12.68 14.23
N LEU A 541 15.90 -11.47 13.69
CA LEU A 541 16.52 -10.36 14.42
C LEU A 541 15.66 -9.93 15.62
N LEU A 542 14.37 -9.70 15.43
CA LEU A 542 13.45 -9.28 16.49
C LEU A 542 13.29 -10.36 17.58
N THR A 543 13.17 -11.63 17.15
CA THR A 543 13.04 -12.76 18.06
C THR A 543 14.26 -12.90 18.97
N GLU A 544 15.48 -12.89 18.42
CA GLU A 544 16.69 -13.13 19.20
C GLU A 544 17.12 -11.93 20.06
N THR A 545 16.83 -10.71 19.59
CA THR A 545 17.18 -9.47 20.32
C THR A 545 16.28 -9.21 21.53
N SER A 546 15.08 -9.79 21.56
CA SER A 546 14.19 -9.75 22.72
C SER A 546 14.88 -10.16 24.04
N ALA A 547 15.75 -11.19 24.00
CA ALA A 547 16.51 -11.67 25.15
C ALA A 547 17.58 -10.66 25.63
N TYR A 548 18.21 -9.92 24.71
CA TYR A 548 19.15 -8.85 25.06
C TYR A 548 18.41 -7.68 25.73
N PHE A 549 17.26 -7.30 25.17
CA PHE A 549 16.45 -6.20 25.70
C PHE A 549 15.78 -6.54 27.04
N ALA A 550 15.55 -7.84 27.33
CA ALA A 550 15.15 -8.35 28.64
C ALA A 550 16.31 -8.51 29.64
N GLY A 551 17.56 -8.28 29.21
CA GLY A 551 18.75 -8.43 30.06
C GLY A 551 19.16 -9.88 30.34
N GLN A 552 18.66 -10.84 29.55
CA GLN A 552 18.89 -12.27 29.73
C GLN A 552 20.17 -12.77 29.03
N LYS A 553 20.58 -12.10 27.94
CA LYS A 553 21.78 -12.43 27.15
C LYS A 553 22.62 -11.18 26.87
N SER A 554 23.92 -11.37 26.65
CA SER A 554 24.82 -10.32 26.18
C SER A 554 24.56 -9.99 24.70
N ALA A 555 25.00 -8.82 24.23
CA ALA A 555 24.92 -8.46 22.82
C ALA A 555 25.69 -9.45 21.94
N GLN A 556 26.87 -9.90 22.40
CA GLN A 556 27.71 -10.85 21.70
C GLN A 556 27.06 -12.25 21.59
N ASP A 557 26.38 -12.71 22.63
CA ASP A 557 25.71 -14.01 22.60
C ASP A 557 24.49 -14.01 21.70
N VAL A 558 23.71 -12.92 21.70
CA VAL A 558 22.59 -12.72 20.76
C VAL A 558 23.10 -12.65 19.32
N ALA A 559 24.14 -11.87 19.05
CA ALA A 559 24.74 -11.75 17.73
C ALA A 559 25.26 -13.08 17.17
N LYS A 560 25.85 -13.95 18.00
CA LYS A 560 26.26 -15.30 17.59
C LYS A 560 25.08 -16.15 17.10
N VAL A 561 23.95 -16.10 17.80
CA VAL A 561 22.75 -16.86 17.42
C VAL A 561 22.16 -16.30 16.12
N ILE A 562 22.04 -14.98 16.03
CA ILE A 562 21.56 -14.29 14.82
C ILE A 562 22.45 -14.62 13.62
N GLN A 563 23.77 -14.48 13.77
CA GLN A 563 24.73 -14.80 12.72
C GLN A 563 24.52 -16.22 12.18
N SER A 564 24.38 -17.20 13.08
CA SER A 564 24.17 -18.59 12.69
C SER A 564 22.86 -18.76 11.93
N LYS A 565 21.75 -18.22 12.46
CA LYS A 565 20.42 -18.40 11.87
C LYS A 565 20.28 -17.70 10.52
N VAL A 566 20.75 -16.45 10.41
CA VAL A 566 20.70 -15.69 9.16
C VAL A 566 21.59 -16.33 8.10
N GLN A 567 22.81 -16.76 8.46
CA GLN A 567 23.70 -17.45 7.52
C GLN A 567 23.06 -18.73 6.98
N THR A 568 22.47 -19.57 7.84
CA THR A 568 21.73 -20.77 7.42
C THR A 568 20.55 -20.42 6.52
N TYR A 569 19.76 -19.41 6.87
CA TYR A 569 18.63 -18.97 6.03
C TYR A 569 19.09 -18.54 4.64
N MET A 570 20.18 -17.77 4.55
CA MET A 570 20.77 -17.35 3.28
C MET A 570 21.19 -18.57 2.46
N GLU A 571 21.89 -19.53 3.05
CA GLU A 571 22.35 -20.77 2.38
C GLU A 571 21.19 -21.64 1.85
N GLU A 572 20.08 -21.71 2.58
CA GLU A 572 18.88 -22.46 2.18
C GLU A 572 18.09 -21.78 1.04
N ASN A 573 18.22 -20.46 0.90
CA ASN A 573 17.49 -19.64 -0.08
C ASN A 573 18.38 -19.10 -1.22
N SER A 574 19.55 -19.72 -1.39
CA SER A 574 20.62 -19.32 -2.30
C SER A 574 20.50 -19.83 -3.72
#